data_AF-A0A5N5LYQ0-F1
#
_entry.id   AF-A0A5N5LYQ0-F1
#
_cell.length_a   1.000
_cell.length_b   1.000
_cell.length_c   1.000
_cell.angle_alpha   90.00
_cell.angle_beta   90.00
_cell.angle_gamma   90.00
#
_symmetry.space_group_name_H-M   'P 1'
#
loop_
_entity.id
_entity.type
_entity.pdbx_description
1 polymer ?
#
loop_
_entity_poly.entity_id
_entity_poly.type
_entity_poly.pdbx_seq_one_letter_code
_entity_poly.pdbx_strand_id
1 'polypeptide(L)'
;MRGKACKENWRFYKKPNLGLPALILSCSFFFIAGLFASNLLLSQDTSSDERWLKARARQLQSVEEEIISKYNLLPSGETGDDFITLIRFQILSWRPRALYYPAFLTAEQCQHIINMAKPSLQPSTLALRKGETAETTRGIRTSSGMFVLSSEDQTGVLQVIEEKIARATMIPRTHGEV
;
A
#
# COMPACT_ATOMS: atom_id res chain seq x y z
N MET A 1 -81.65 39.09 -4.27
CA MET A 1 -80.40 39.71 -3.76
C MET A 1 -79.33 39.56 -4.83
N ARG A 2 -78.68 40.67 -5.23
CA ARG A 2 -77.61 40.67 -6.25
C ARG A 2 -76.29 40.19 -5.63
N GLY A 3 -75.68 39.17 -6.20
CA GLY A 3 -74.30 38.73 -5.90
C GLY A 3 -73.48 38.76 -7.18
N LYS A 4 -72.29 39.39 -7.12
CA LYS A 4 -71.47 39.87 -8.23
C LYS A 4 -70.72 38.73 -8.95
N ALA A 5 -70.59 38.84 -10.28
CA ALA A 5 -69.64 38.05 -11.06
C ALA A 5 -68.22 38.63 -10.89
N CYS A 6 -67.27 37.79 -10.44
CA CYS A 6 -65.85 38.12 -10.40
C CYS A 6 -65.18 37.65 -11.70
N LYS A 7 -64.33 38.51 -12.27
CA LYS A 7 -63.67 38.35 -13.57
C LYS A 7 -62.21 37.97 -13.30
N GLU A 8 -61.83 36.72 -13.56
CA GLU A 8 -60.44 36.26 -13.42
C GLU A 8 -59.62 36.58 -14.68
N ASN A 9 -58.48 37.26 -14.47
CA ASN A 9 -57.50 37.58 -15.50
C ASN A 9 -56.36 36.55 -15.44
N TRP A 10 -56.34 35.56 -16.34
CA TRP A 10 -55.19 34.67 -16.48
C TRP A 10 -54.16 35.28 -17.43
N ARG A 11 -53.01 35.69 -16.89
CA ARG A 11 -51.85 36.17 -17.67
C ARG A 11 -51.09 34.96 -18.22
N PHE A 12 -50.95 34.91 -19.55
CA PHE A 12 -50.14 33.93 -20.29
C PHE A 12 -48.67 33.98 -19.86
N TYR A 13 -48.14 32.88 -19.32
CA TYR A 13 -46.70 32.65 -19.22
C TYR A 13 -46.20 31.97 -20.49
N LYS A 14 -45.36 32.67 -21.26
CA LYS A 14 -44.68 32.12 -22.45
C LYS A 14 -43.64 31.07 -22.04
N LYS A 15 -43.72 29.87 -22.62
CA LYS A 15 -42.66 28.84 -22.54
C LYS A 15 -41.46 29.26 -23.40
N PRO A 16 -40.21 29.20 -22.92
CA PRO A 16 -39.05 29.31 -23.78
C PRO A 16 -38.82 27.96 -24.51
N ASN A 17 -38.88 27.98 -25.83
CA ASN A 17 -38.49 26.84 -26.67
C ASN A 17 -36.95 26.75 -26.72
N LEU A 18 -36.34 26.10 -25.73
CA LEU A 18 -34.94 25.67 -25.87
C LEU A 18 -34.91 24.57 -26.94
N GLY A 19 -34.29 24.87 -28.08
CA GLY A 19 -34.16 23.93 -29.17
C GLY A 19 -33.43 22.65 -28.74
N LEU A 20 -33.87 21.50 -29.25
CA LEU A 20 -33.24 20.18 -29.08
C LEU A 20 -31.69 20.19 -29.12
N PRO A 21 -31.03 20.96 -30.00
CA PRO A 21 -29.56 21.01 -30.03
C PRO A 21 -28.94 21.58 -28.75
N ALA A 22 -29.57 22.58 -28.12
CA ALA A 22 -29.07 23.20 -26.89
C ALA A 22 -29.18 22.25 -25.70
N LEU A 23 -30.22 21.40 -25.67
CA LEU A 23 -30.39 20.36 -24.66
C LEU A 23 -29.32 19.26 -24.80
N ILE A 24 -29.02 18.85 -26.03
CA ILE A 24 -28.01 17.81 -26.29
C ILE A 24 -26.60 18.32 -25.91
N LEU A 25 -26.28 19.57 -26.25
CA LEU A 25 -25.01 20.19 -25.89
C LEU A 25 -24.86 20.35 -24.38
N SER A 26 -25.91 20.76 -23.67
CA SER A 26 -25.85 20.88 -22.21
C SER A 26 -25.68 19.52 -21.54
N CYS A 27 -26.44 18.49 -21.96
CA CYS A 27 -26.29 17.13 -21.45
C CYS A 27 -24.88 16.55 -21.68
N SER A 28 -24.30 16.80 -22.86
CA SER A 28 -22.94 16.33 -23.19
C SER A 28 -21.88 17.01 -22.32
N PHE A 29 -22.02 18.31 -22.08
CA PHE A 29 -21.12 19.06 -21.21
C PHE A 29 -21.14 18.55 -19.77
N PHE A 30 -22.32 18.32 -19.20
CA PHE A 30 -22.44 17.78 -17.84
C PHE A 30 -21.93 16.34 -17.72
N PHE A 31 -22.09 15.52 -18.76
CA PHE A 31 -21.56 14.15 -18.77
C PHE A 31 -20.03 14.14 -18.78
N ILE A 32 -19.41 14.96 -19.62
CA ILE A 32 -17.94 15.09 -19.69
C ILE A 32 -17.40 15.68 -18.38
N ALA A 33 -18.00 16.75 -17.87
CA ALA A 33 -17.63 17.35 -16.59
C ALA A 33 -17.75 16.34 -15.42
N GLY A 34 -18.81 15.52 -15.40
CA GLY A 34 -19.00 14.46 -14.43
C GLY A 34 -17.96 13.34 -14.53
N LEU A 35 -17.55 12.95 -15.74
CA LEU A 35 -16.49 11.96 -15.97
C LEU A 35 -15.12 12.46 -15.44
N PHE A 36 -14.79 13.73 -15.67
CA PHE A 36 -13.55 14.34 -15.18
C PHE A 36 -13.57 14.54 -13.66
N ALA A 37 -14.70 14.98 -13.09
CA ALA A 37 -14.85 15.11 -11.64
C ALA A 37 -14.74 13.76 -10.93
N SER A 38 -15.29 12.69 -11.51
CA SER A 38 -15.22 11.33 -10.96
C SER A 38 -13.79 10.79 -10.97
N ASN A 39 -13.02 11.01 -12.04
CA ASN A 39 -11.61 10.63 -12.10
C ASN A 39 -10.73 11.41 -11.10
N LEU A 40 -11.06 12.68 -10.84
CA LEU A 40 -10.34 13.50 -9.86
C LEU A 40 -10.64 13.06 -8.42
N LEU A 41 -11.90 12.73 -8.11
CA LEU A 41 -12.31 12.24 -6.79
C LEU A 41 -11.79 10.83 -6.50
N LEU A 42 -11.82 9.92 -7.49
CA LEU A 42 -11.28 8.56 -7.31
C LEU A 42 -9.75 8.54 -7.12
N SER A 43 -9.06 9.55 -7.66
CA SER A 43 -7.62 9.75 -7.42
C SER A 43 -7.32 10.28 -6.01
N GLN A 44 -8.31 10.84 -5.30
CA GLN A 44 -8.10 11.37 -3.95
C GLN A 44 -8.12 10.28 -2.87
N ASP A 45 -8.86 9.19 -3.03
CA ASP A 45 -9.01 8.18 -1.99
C ASP A 45 -7.67 7.51 -1.66
N THR A 46 -6.86 7.16 -2.66
CA THR A 46 -5.51 6.60 -2.46
C THR A 46 -4.53 7.63 -1.88
N SER A 47 -4.71 8.91 -2.20
CA SER A 47 -3.84 10.00 -1.73
C SER A 47 -4.08 10.39 -0.27
N SER A 48 -5.29 10.13 0.25
CA SER A 48 -5.71 10.51 1.60
C SER A 48 -5.00 9.65 2.66
N ASP A 49 -5.00 8.33 2.46
CA ASP A 49 -4.27 7.37 3.28
C ASP A 49 -2.77 7.62 3.21
N GLU A 50 -2.20 7.85 2.02
CA GLU A 50 -0.78 8.20 1.89
C GLU A 50 -0.42 9.48 2.63
N ARG A 51 -1.28 10.51 2.59
CA ARG A 51 -1.02 11.79 3.26
C ARG A 51 -1.07 11.63 4.77
N TRP A 52 -2.02 10.84 5.29
CA TRP A 52 -2.10 10.51 6.71
C TRP A 52 -0.88 9.70 7.16
N LEU A 53 -0.47 8.69 6.38
CA LEU A 53 0.74 7.90 6.64
C LEU A 53 2.00 8.77 6.61
N LYS A 54 2.13 9.72 5.67
CA LYS A 54 3.26 10.67 5.58
C LYS A 54 3.28 11.66 6.73
N ALA A 55 2.12 12.18 7.17
CA ALA A 55 2.04 13.07 8.33
C ALA A 55 2.42 12.33 9.62
N ARG A 56 1.89 11.11 9.80
CA ARG A 56 2.23 10.24 10.92
C ARG A 56 3.70 9.81 10.89
N ALA A 57 4.27 9.54 9.71
CA ALA A 57 5.69 9.23 9.55
C ALA A 57 6.58 10.39 9.99
N ARG A 58 6.24 11.64 9.63
CA ARG A 58 6.98 12.83 10.09
C ARG A 58 6.89 13.04 11.60
N GLN A 59 5.71 12.88 12.19
CA GLN A 59 5.55 12.94 13.64
C GLN A 59 6.33 11.82 14.35
N LEU A 60 6.37 10.62 13.75
CA LEU A 60 7.16 9.53 14.28
C LEU A 60 8.66 9.79 14.14
N GLN A 61 9.13 10.39 13.05
CA GLN A 61 10.52 10.80 12.89
C GLN A 61 10.95 11.79 13.97
N SER A 62 10.13 12.80 14.28
CA SER A 62 10.45 13.74 15.36
C SER A 62 10.49 13.06 16.74
N VAL A 63 9.62 12.07 16.99
CA VAL A 63 9.63 11.29 18.24
C VAL A 63 10.85 10.36 18.30
N GLU A 64 11.25 9.81 17.17
CA GLU A 64 12.41 8.93 17.02
C GLU A 64 13.72 9.68 17.27
N GLU A 65 13.88 10.90 16.74
CA GLU A 65 15.00 11.79 17.05
C GLU A 65 15.04 12.20 18.53
N GLU A 66 13.88 12.49 19.14
CA GLU A 66 13.79 12.77 20.57
C GLU A 66 14.18 11.54 21.41
N ILE A 67 13.76 10.34 21.03
CA ILE A 67 14.15 9.10 21.68
C ILE A 67 15.65 8.89 21.60
N ILE A 68 16.24 8.98 20.40
CA ILE A 68 17.68 8.74 20.19
C ILE A 68 18.52 9.74 21.00
N SER A 69 18.12 11.01 21.06
CA SER A 69 18.84 12.05 21.81
C SER A 69 18.69 11.94 23.33
N LYS A 70 17.67 11.24 23.83
CA LYS A 70 17.36 11.15 25.27
C LYS A 70 18.11 10.04 26.00
N TYR A 71 18.51 8.97 25.32
CA TYR A 71 19.12 7.81 25.98
C TYR A 71 20.65 7.83 25.86
N ASN A 72 21.32 7.68 27.01
CA ASN A 72 22.75 7.39 27.03
C ASN A 72 22.97 5.93 26.60
N LEU A 73 23.64 5.73 25.47
CA LEU A 73 23.91 4.38 24.94
C LEU A 73 24.89 3.64 25.86
N LEU A 74 24.59 2.37 26.12
CA LEU A 74 25.51 1.48 26.80
C LEU A 74 26.62 1.05 25.82
N PRO A 75 27.83 0.71 26.31
CA PRO A 75 28.86 0.16 25.45
C PRO A 75 28.38 -1.13 24.81
N SER A 76 28.54 -1.25 23.48
CA SER A 76 28.21 -2.46 22.74
C SER A 76 29.28 -3.54 22.96
N GLY A 77 28.86 -4.81 22.86
CA GLY A 77 29.79 -5.94 22.77
C GLY A 77 30.39 -6.06 21.37
N GLU A 78 31.27 -7.05 21.16
CA GLU A 78 32.01 -7.21 19.88
C GLU A 78 31.12 -7.26 18.63
N THR A 79 29.89 -7.78 18.76
CA THR A 79 28.92 -7.92 17.66
C THR A 79 27.68 -7.04 17.82
N GLY A 80 27.69 -6.08 18.75
CA GLY A 80 26.55 -5.21 19.05
C GLY A 80 26.63 -3.86 18.34
N ASP A 81 25.46 -3.29 18.03
CA ASP A 81 25.36 -1.94 17.47
C ASP A 81 25.62 -0.88 18.56
N ASP A 82 26.37 0.17 18.23
CA ASP A 82 26.62 1.35 19.08
C ASP A 82 25.58 2.47 18.86
N PHE A 83 24.45 2.14 18.23
CA PHE A 83 23.34 3.03 17.92
C PHE A 83 21.98 2.36 18.21
N ILE A 84 20.93 3.18 18.36
CA ILE A 84 19.56 2.68 18.52
C ILE A 84 18.92 2.48 17.15
N THR A 85 18.32 1.32 16.94
CA THR A 85 17.40 1.08 15.82
C THR A 85 15.97 1.08 16.32
N LEU A 86 15.07 1.80 15.64
CA LEU A 86 13.64 1.73 15.90
C LEU A 86 12.93 0.99 14.77
N ILE A 87 12.21 -0.07 15.13
CA ILE A 87 11.38 -0.84 14.21
C ILE A 87 9.97 -0.86 14.78
N ARG A 88 9.06 -0.21 14.08
CA ARG A 88 7.66 -0.12 14.49
C ARG A 88 6.93 -1.41 14.13
N PHE A 89 6.18 -1.96 15.08
CA PHE A 89 5.34 -3.12 14.85
C PHE A 89 4.07 -3.07 15.71
N GLN A 90 3.09 -3.86 15.30
CA GLN A 90 1.88 -4.16 16.05
C GLN A 90 1.85 -5.65 16.37
N ILE A 91 1.57 -6.00 17.62
CA ILE A 91 1.35 -7.40 18.00
C ILE A 91 -0.08 -7.77 17.59
N LEU A 92 -0.21 -8.76 16.71
CA LEU A 92 -1.51 -9.25 16.24
C LEU A 92 -2.03 -10.39 17.12
N SER A 93 -1.14 -11.26 17.59
CA SER A 93 -1.47 -12.36 18.49
C SER A 93 -0.27 -12.77 19.31
N TRP A 94 -0.52 -13.27 20.51
CA TRP A 94 0.50 -13.90 21.36
C TRP A 94 0.56 -15.42 21.17
N ARG A 95 -0.52 -16.03 20.68
CA ARG A 95 -0.61 -17.48 20.48
C ARG A 95 -1.48 -17.82 19.25
N PRO A 96 -0.88 -18.15 18.08
CA PRO A 96 0.57 -18.08 17.81
C PRO A 96 1.10 -16.65 17.92
N ARG A 97 2.39 -16.48 18.19
CA ARG A 97 3.01 -15.15 18.21
C ARG A 97 3.05 -14.59 16.79
N ALA A 98 2.37 -13.47 16.56
CA ALA A 98 2.27 -12.84 15.26
C ALA A 98 2.43 -11.32 15.40
N LEU A 99 3.31 -10.73 14.58
CA LEU A 99 3.63 -9.31 14.58
C LEU A 99 3.46 -8.75 13.17
N TYR A 100 2.90 -7.54 13.07
CA TYR A 100 2.73 -6.80 11.82
C TYR A 100 3.67 -5.60 11.80
N TYR A 101 4.46 -5.48 10.73
CA TYR A 101 5.40 -4.39 10.52
C TYR A 101 4.90 -3.49 9.38
N PRO A 102 4.19 -2.39 9.68
CA PRO A 102 3.66 -1.50 8.65
C PRO A 102 4.80 -0.78 7.92
N ALA A 103 4.72 -0.73 6.58
CA ALA A 103 5.72 -0.11 5.72
C ALA A 103 7.16 -0.57 6.05
N PHE A 104 7.33 -1.88 6.28
CA PHE A 104 8.63 -2.45 6.62
C PHE A 104 9.67 -2.20 5.51
N LEU A 105 9.26 -2.28 4.25
CA LEU A 105 10.06 -1.90 3.08
C LEU A 105 9.44 -0.69 2.39
N THR A 106 10.29 0.12 1.76
CA THR A 106 9.81 1.19 0.86
C THR A 106 9.30 0.58 -0.45
N ALA A 107 8.45 1.32 -1.17
CA ALA A 107 7.97 0.88 -2.49
C ALA A 107 9.12 0.64 -3.48
N GLU A 108 10.19 1.46 -3.40
CA GLU A 108 11.40 1.32 -4.21
C GLU A 108 12.15 0.02 -3.88
N GLN A 109 12.33 -0.29 -2.60
CA GLN A 109 12.92 -1.57 -2.17
C GLN A 109 12.11 -2.76 -2.65
N CYS A 110 10.78 -2.70 -2.55
CA CYS A 110 9.91 -3.75 -3.08
C CYS A 110 10.07 -3.91 -4.59
N GLN A 111 10.08 -2.81 -5.35
CA GLN A 111 10.23 -2.85 -6.80
C GLN A 111 11.60 -3.40 -7.22
N HIS A 112 12.65 -3.07 -6.48
CA HIS A 112 14.00 -3.60 -6.68
C HIS A 112 14.03 -5.12 -6.56
N ILE A 113 13.46 -5.68 -5.47
CA ILE A 113 13.34 -7.14 -5.29
C ILE A 113 12.58 -7.78 -6.45
N ILE A 114 11.45 -7.20 -6.85
CA ILE A 114 10.62 -7.72 -7.96
C ILE A 114 11.43 -7.76 -9.25
N ASN A 115 12.15 -6.68 -9.57
CA ASN A 115 12.92 -6.58 -10.81
C ASN A 115 14.05 -7.62 -10.85
N MET A 116 14.72 -7.86 -9.73
CA MET A 116 15.77 -8.89 -9.64
C MET A 116 15.21 -10.31 -9.73
N ALA A 117 14.09 -10.59 -9.04
CA ALA A 117 13.55 -11.95 -8.97
C ALA A 117 12.83 -12.37 -10.27
N LYS A 118 12.12 -11.44 -10.91
CA LYS A 118 11.26 -11.69 -12.08
C LYS A 118 11.90 -12.50 -13.23
N PRO A 119 13.14 -12.24 -13.68
CA PRO A 119 13.75 -13.02 -14.77
C PRO A 119 14.02 -14.49 -14.41
N SER A 120 14.15 -14.82 -13.12
CA SER A 120 14.57 -16.14 -12.64
C SER A 120 13.47 -16.93 -11.91
N LEU A 121 12.23 -16.42 -11.91
CA LEU A 121 11.10 -17.11 -11.28
C LEU A 121 10.79 -18.44 -11.97
N GLN A 122 10.75 -19.52 -11.18
CA GLN A 122 10.39 -20.86 -11.67
C GLN A 122 9.12 -21.38 -10.98
N PRO A 123 8.24 -22.14 -11.68
CA PRO A 123 7.14 -22.85 -11.07
C PRO A 123 7.67 -23.79 -10.01
N SER A 124 7.02 -23.75 -8.86
CA SER A 124 7.79 -24.04 -7.68
C SER A 124 7.42 -25.43 -7.11
N THR A 125 8.43 -26.27 -6.94
CA THR A 125 8.28 -27.74 -6.93
C THR A 125 8.15 -28.31 -5.52
N LEU A 126 7.57 -29.50 -5.39
CA LEU A 126 7.44 -30.19 -4.12
C LEU A 126 8.44 -31.36 -4.06
N ALA A 127 9.08 -31.52 -2.91
CA ALA A 127 9.81 -32.74 -2.62
C ALA A 127 8.78 -33.87 -2.42
N LEU A 128 8.71 -34.77 -3.40
CA LEU A 128 7.78 -35.90 -3.38
C LEU A 128 8.20 -36.91 -2.32
N ARG A 129 7.26 -37.33 -1.47
CA ARG A 129 7.48 -38.46 -0.57
C ARG A 129 7.35 -39.78 -1.32
N LYS A 130 7.81 -40.86 -0.70
CA LYS A 130 7.71 -42.20 -1.29
C LYS A 130 6.24 -42.56 -1.55
N GLY A 131 5.87 -42.70 -2.82
CA GLY A 131 4.50 -42.99 -3.28
C GLY A 131 3.73 -41.76 -3.80
N GLU A 132 4.27 -40.55 -3.64
CA GLU A 132 3.70 -39.34 -4.25
C GLU A 132 4.27 -39.14 -5.66
N THR A 133 3.41 -38.76 -6.60
CA THR A 133 3.79 -38.35 -7.96
C THR A 133 3.46 -36.88 -8.18
N ALA A 134 4.12 -36.27 -9.17
CA ALA A 134 3.86 -34.88 -9.57
C ALA A 134 2.39 -34.60 -9.91
N GLU A 135 1.63 -35.63 -10.30
CA GLU A 135 0.20 -35.54 -10.58
C GLU A 135 -0.63 -35.51 -9.29
N THR A 136 -0.30 -36.36 -8.31
CA THR A 136 -1.00 -36.40 -7.02
C THR A 136 -0.80 -35.15 -6.17
N THR A 137 0.32 -34.44 -6.36
CA THR A 137 0.64 -33.21 -5.63
C THR A 137 0.36 -31.93 -6.44
N ARG A 138 -0.31 -32.06 -7.60
CA ARG A 138 -0.62 -30.92 -8.47
C ARG A 138 -1.60 -29.96 -7.76
N GLY A 139 -1.29 -28.66 -7.80
CA GLY A 139 -2.15 -27.61 -7.23
C GLY A 139 -1.95 -27.28 -5.76
N ILE A 140 -1.08 -28.02 -5.04
CA ILE A 140 -0.72 -27.70 -3.65
C ILE A 140 0.13 -26.40 -3.59
N ARG A 141 1.00 -26.20 -4.58
CA ARG A 141 1.83 -25.00 -4.74
C ARG A 141 1.66 -24.50 -6.17
N THR A 142 0.95 -23.39 -6.32
CA THR A 142 0.64 -22.79 -7.64
C THR A 142 1.46 -21.53 -7.93
N SER A 143 2.22 -21.05 -6.94
CA SER A 143 3.11 -19.91 -7.08
C SER A 143 4.42 -20.30 -7.78
N SER A 144 5.07 -19.30 -8.37
CA SER A 144 6.48 -19.37 -8.76
C SER A 144 7.36 -18.79 -7.65
N GLY A 145 8.62 -19.19 -7.60
CA GLY A 145 9.57 -18.70 -6.62
C GLY A 145 11.02 -18.78 -7.12
N MET A 146 11.90 -18.10 -6.40
CA MET A 146 13.36 -18.08 -6.59
C MET A 146 13.99 -17.60 -5.28
N PHE A 147 15.21 -18.02 -5.00
CA PHE A 147 16.03 -17.48 -3.92
C PHE A 147 16.88 -16.34 -4.46
N VAL A 148 17.06 -15.27 -3.70
CA VAL A 148 17.93 -14.17 -4.11
C VAL A 148 18.94 -13.93 -3.00
N LEU A 149 20.22 -13.98 -3.34
CA LEU A 149 21.28 -13.77 -2.37
C LEU A 149 21.65 -12.29 -2.30
N SER A 150 21.92 -11.78 -1.11
CA SER A 150 22.37 -10.38 -0.96
C SER A 150 23.65 -10.09 -1.76
N SER A 151 24.50 -11.09 -1.98
CA SER A 151 25.73 -10.99 -2.78
C SER A 151 25.49 -10.79 -4.28
N GLU A 152 24.32 -11.16 -4.78
CA GLU A 152 23.93 -10.96 -6.18
C GLU A 152 23.46 -9.51 -6.44
N ASP A 153 23.08 -8.79 -5.38
CA ASP A 153 22.64 -7.40 -5.45
C ASP A 153 23.80 -6.42 -5.25
N GLN A 154 24.34 -5.94 -6.37
CA GLN A 154 25.43 -4.94 -6.38
C GLN A 154 25.04 -3.59 -5.76
N THR A 155 23.74 -3.30 -5.63
CA THR A 155 23.28 -2.04 -5.04
C THR A 155 23.31 -2.05 -3.51
N GLY A 156 23.44 -3.23 -2.89
CA GLY A 156 23.42 -3.41 -1.44
C GLY A 156 22.04 -3.27 -0.81
N VAL A 157 20.98 -3.11 -1.61
CA VAL A 157 19.61 -2.95 -1.10
C VAL A 157 19.16 -4.20 -0.32
N LEU A 158 19.42 -5.40 -0.84
CA LEU A 158 19.10 -6.64 -0.12
C LEU A 158 19.86 -6.76 1.20
N GLN A 159 21.13 -6.33 1.23
CA GLN A 159 21.93 -6.36 2.45
C GLN A 159 21.27 -5.52 3.56
N VAL A 160 20.86 -4.29 3.23
CA VAL A 160 20.17 -3.41 4.18
C VAL A 160 18.84 -4.01 4.65
N ILE A 161 18.12 -4.68 3.76
CA ILE A 161 16.85 -5.36 4.08
C ILE A 161 17.09 -6.53 5.03
N GLU A 162 18.08 -7.39 4.77
CA GLU A 162 18.44 -8.50 5.64
C GLU A 162 18.87 -8.02 7.03
N GLU A 163 19.63 -6.93 7.13
CA GLU A 163 20.02 -6.35 8.43
C GLU A 163 18.80 -5.85 9.20
N LYS A 164 17.85 -5.23 8.50
CA LYS A 164 16.58 -4.81 9.10
C LYS A 164 15.75 -6.00 9.58
N ILE A 165 15.71 -7.10 8.82
CA ILE A 165 15.06 -8.36 9.22
C ILE A 165 15.73 -8.91 10.48
N ALA A 166 17.06 -9.00 10.49
CA ALA A 166 17.83 -9.49 11.64
C ALA A 166 17.54 -8.70 12.91
N ARG A 167 17.48 -7.36 12.82
CA ARG A 167 17.10 -6.50 13.95
C ARG A 167 15.64 -6.70 14.37
N ALA A 168 14.72 -6.92 13.43
CA ALA A 168 13.31 -7.14 13.73
C ALA A 168 13.04 -8.50 14.41
N THR A 169 13.80 -9.54 14.04
CA THR A 169 13.64 -10.90 14.56
C THR A 169 14.57 -11.21 15.74
N MET A 170 15.58 -10.36 15.97
CA MET A 170 16.68 -10.59 16.92
C MET A 170 17.50 -11.85 16.59
N ILE A 171 17.61 -12.18 15.30
CA ILE A 171 18.38 -13.33 14.80
C ILE A 171 19.45 -12.81 13.84
N PRO A 172 20.74 -13.18 14.00
CA PRO A 172 21.79 -12.72 13.11
C PRO A 172 21.55 -13.13 11.65
N ARG A 173 21.96 -12.28 10.70
CA ARG A 173 21.82 -12.55 9.25
C ARG A 173 22.39 -13.88 8.81
N THR A 174 23.49 -14.32 9.44
CA THR A 174 24.15 -15.59 9.13
C THR A 174 23.29 -16.83 9.38
N HIS A 175 22.16 -16.68 10.09
CA HIS A 175 21.19 -17.76 10.35
C HIS A 175 19.95 -17.67 9.45
N GLY A 176 19.92 -16.74 8.49
CA GLY A 176 18.88 -16.68 7.46
C GLY A 176 18.93 -17.89 6.52
N GLU A 177 17.85 -18.08 5.75
CA GLU A 177 17.83 -19.06 4.67
C GLU A 177 18.83 -18.63 3.58
N VAL A 178 19.60 -19.61 3.08
CA VAL A 178 20.66 -19.44 2.07
C VAL A 178 20.25 -20.14 0.78
#